data_AF-A0A940L0U8-F1
#
_entry.id   AF-A0A940L0U8-F1
#
_cell.length_a   1.000
_cell.length_b   1.000
_cell.length_c   1.000
_cell.angle_alpha   90.00
_cell.angle_beta   90.00
_cell.angle_gamma   90.00
#
_symmetry.space_group_name_H-M   'P 1'
#
loop_
_entity.id
_entity.type
_entity.pdbx_description
1 polymer ?
#
loop_
_entity_poly.entity_id
_entity_poly.type
_entity_poly.pdbx_seq_one_letter_code
_entity_poly.pdbx_strand_id
1 'polypeptide(L)'
;MNGTIESKPPSSWWRRQGPWLLGAALLGAYAFYMPYRESLNHYAIFHPIRPIEVAKGASADYEGARWRLLNITQRDQRDLREDAMILVARFELIADEGTSAKNLNRCKSRISDARGRYWEVAPFSGLRVKSELPDSCGSGRGPNFTTIEPEPGKPWLFEQAYLVPRGLDPKTLRPEIYMFSMEQRRPGDYLRFMP
;
A
#
# COMPACT_ATOMS: atom_id res chain seq x y z
N MET A 1 41.52 -41.92 48.02
CA MET A 1 41.55 -40.46 48.28
C MET A 1 41.13 -39.77 47.00
N ASN A 2 39.89 -39.27 46.93
CA ASN A 2 39.33 -38.60 45.75
C ASN A 2 39.56 -37.09 45.87
N GLY A 3 40.36 -36.52 44.96
CA GLY A 3 40.49 -35.07 44.81
C GLY A 3 39.58 -34.57 43.69
N THR A 4 38.50 -33.88 44.05
CA THR A 4 37.69 -33.09 43.12
C THR A 4 38.42 -31.79 42.81
N ILE A 5 38.97 -31.65 41.59
CA ILE A 5 39.50 -30.37 41.10
C ILE A 5 38.30 -29.54 40.64
N GLU A 6 37.90 -28.58 41.46
CA GLU A 6 36.90 -27.58 41.11
C GLU A 6 37.56 -26.50 40.23
N SER A 7 37.47 -26.66 38.91
CA SER A 7 37.99 -25.69 37.94
C SER A 7 37.03 -24.50 37.82
N LYS A 8 37.20 -23.48 38.67
CA LYS A 8 36.60 -22.17 38.39
C LYS A 8 37.26 -21.62 37.11
N PRO A 9 36.49 -21.26 36.07
CA PRO A 9 37.07 -20.67 34.88
C PRO A 9 37.83 -19.40 35.29
N PRO A 10 39.09 -19.21 34.83
CA PRO A 10 39.91 -18.11 35.28
C PRO A 10 39.26 -16.80 34.87
N SER A 11 38.91 -15.97 35.85
CA SER A 11 38.27 -14.66 35.66
C SER A 11 39.07 -13.70 34.74
N SER A 12 40.36 -14.00 34.50
CA SER A 12 41.24 -13.27 33.59
C SER A 12 40.99 -13.55 32.10
N TRP A 13 40.46 -14.73 31.74
CA TRP A 13 40.19 -15.06 30.34
C TRP A 13 39.06 -14.19 29.78
N TRP A 14 37.97 -14.08 30.52
CA TRP A 14 36.82 -13.24 30.15
C TRP A 14 37.18 -11.75 30.11
N ARG A 15 38.05 -11.25 31.00
CA ARG A 15 38.54 -9.86 30.92
C ARG A 15 39.39 -9.60 29.68
N ARG A 16 40.21 -10.58 29.26
CA ARG A 16 41.08 -10.45 28.08
C ARG A 16 40.31 -10.61 26.77
N GLN A 17 39.35 -11.52 26.72
CA GLN A 17 38.57 -11.81 25.51
C GLN A 17 37.26 -11.02 25.42
N GLY A 18 36.80 -10.41 26.51
CA GLY A 18 35.56 -9.65 26.55
C GLY A 18 35.43 -8.60 25.44
N PRO A 19 36.43 -7.72 25.23
CA PRO A 19 36.39 -6.75 24.13
C PRO A 19 36.31 -7.41 22.75
N TRP A 20 37.01 -8.53 22.54
CA TRP A 20 36.99 -9.25 21.26
C TRP A 20 35.64 -9.93 21.01
N LEU A 21 35.06 -10.56 22.04
CA LEU A 21 33.74 -11.18 21.96
C LEU A 21 32.64 -10.13 21.72
N LEU A 22 32.73 -8.97 22.38
CA LEU A 22 31.81 -7.86 22.14
C LEU A 22 31.95 -7.35 20.70
N GLY A 23 33.17 -7.15 20.21
CA GLY A 23 33.43 -6.78 18.82
C GLY A 23 32.87 -7.79 17.83
N ALA A 24 33.10 -9.09 18.06
CA ALA A 24 32.58 -10.17 17.23
C ALA A 24 31.04 -10.23 17.27
N ALA A 25 30.42 -10.04 18.43
CA ALA A 25 28.98 -10.00 18.57
C ALA A 25 28.37 -8.81 17.83
N LEU A 26 28.97 -7.63 17.93
CA LEU A 26 28.53 -6.44 17.20
C LEU A 26 28.69 -6.61 15.68
N LEU A 27 29.81 -7.16 15.23
CA LEU A 27 30.03 -7.44 13.80
C LEU A 27 29.06 -8.50 13.28
N GLY A 28 28.82 -9.56 14.05
CA GLY A 28 27.82 -10.58 13.72
C GLY A 28 26.42 -9.98 13.62
N ALA A 29 26.00 -9.23 14.65
CA ALA A 29 24.71 -8.55 14.65
C ALA A 29 24.57 -7.59 13.45
N TYR A 30 25.61 -6.83 13.14
CA TYR A 30 25.63 -5.92 12.00
C TYR A 30 25.54 -6.67 10.66
N ALA A 31 26.27 -7.78 10.51
CA ALA A 31 26.27 -8.61 9.31
C ALA A 31 24.90 -9.25 9.01
N PHE A 32 24.08 -9.52 10.02
CA PHE A 32 22.69 -9.95 9.83
C PHE A 32 21.71 -8.78 9.69
N TYR A 33 21.91 -7.70 10.44
CA TYR A 33 20.99 -6.56 10.45
C TYR A 33 20.99 -5.80 9.12
N MET A 34 22.16 -5.59 8.50
CA MET A 34 22.25 -4.83 7.25
C MET A 34 21.49 -5.49 6.08
N PRO A 35 21.72 -6.78 5.75
CA PRO A 35 20.97 -7.46 4.69
C PRO A 35 19.47 -7.56 5.02
N TYR A 36 19.12 -7.78 6.30
CA TYR A 36 17.73 -7.80 6.72
C TYR A 36 17.05 -6.45 6.43
N ARG A 37 17.67 -5.34 6.83
CA ARG A 37 17.15 -3.99 6.57
C ARG A 37 17.05 -3.68 5.08
N GLU A 38 18.04 -4.09 4.29
CA GLU A 38 18.02 -3.93 2.83
C GLU A 38 16.87 -4.75 2.20
N SER A 39 16.68 -5.99 2.65
CA SER A 39 15.57 -6.83 2.19
C SER A 39 14.20 -6.23 2.50
N LEU A 40 14.03 -5.61 3.68
CA LEU A 40 12.80 -4.90 4.04
C LEU A 40 12.57 -3.67 3.14
N ASN A 41 13.63 -2.94 2.80
CA ASN A 41 13.53 -1.81 1.89
C ASN A 41 13.14 -2.26 0.48
N HIS A 42 13.76 -3.33 -0.04
CA HIS A 42 13.39 -3.91 -1.34
C HIS A 42 11.96 -4.45 -1.34
N TYR A 43 11.55 -5.10 -0.25
CA TYR A 43 10.17 -5.57 -0.10
C TYR A 43 9.19 -4.39 -0.13
N ALA A 44 9.51 -3.28 0.54
CA ALA A 44 8.67 -2.08 0.57
C ALA A 44 8.46 -1.41 -0.80
N ILE A 45 9.36 -1.61 -1.78
CA ILE A 45 9.19 -1.07 -3.14
C ILE A 45 7.98 -1.69 -3.83
N PHE A 46 7.72 -2.97 -3.59
CA PHE A 46 6.66 -3.75 -4.26
C PHE A 46 5.47 -4.05 -3.36
N HIS A 47 5.53 -3.68 -2.08
CA HIS A 47 4.49 -3.99 -1.12
C HIS A 47 4.09 -2.75 -0.31
N PRO A 48 2.80 -2.38 -0.29
CA PRO A 48 2.29 -1.33 0.59
C PRO A 48 2.27 -1.82 2.04
N ILE A 49 3.18 -1.28 2.86
CA ILE A 49 3.42 -1.72 4.25
C ILE A 49 3.02 -0.64 5.26
N ARG A 50 3.22 0.64 4.92
CA ARG A 50 3.04 1.76 5.86
C ARG A 50 1.82 2.61 5.47
N PRO A 51 0.69 2.48 6.19
CA PRO A 51 -0.50 3.26 5.90
C PRO A 51 -0.29 4.72 6.31
N ILE A 52 -0.72 5.63 5.45
CA ILE A 52 -1.01 7.02 5.71
C ILE A 52 -2.52 7.10 5.85
N GLU A 53 -2.99 7.24 7.08
CA GLU A 53 -4.42 7.27 7.38
C GLU A 53 -5.04 8.59 6.94
N VAL A 54 -6.10 8.50 6.12
CA VAL A 54 -6.87 9.64 5.67
C VAL A 54 -8.25 9.58 6.32
N ALA A 55 -8.55 10.58 7.15
CA ALA A 55 -9.84 10.67 7.82
C ALA A 55 -11.00 10.82 6.81
N LYS A 56 -12.21 10.45 7.25
CA LYS A 56 -13.41 10.53 6.42
C LYS A 56 -13.62 11.95 5.88
N GLY A 57 -13.73 12.08 4.57
CA GLY A 57 -13.93 13.36 3.87
C GLY A 57 -12.69 14.26 3.80
N ALA A 58 -11.57 13.87 4.43
CA ALA A 58 -10.32 14.59 4.35
C ALA A 58 -9.55 14.24 3.05
N SER A 59 -8.57 15.08 2.73
CA SER A 59 -7.63 14.84 1.65
C SER A 59 -6.22 14.66 2.18
N ALA A 60 -5.37 13.94 1.45
CA ALA A 60 -3.95 13.80 1.76
C ALA A 60 -3.09 13.95 0.50
N ASP A 61 -1.94 14.59 0.64
CA ASP A 61 -0.95 14.71 -0.44
C ASP A 61 -0.11 13.42 -0.50
N TYR A 62 0.02 12.84 -1.69
CA TYR A 62 0.75 11.60 -1.93
C TYR A 62 1.22 11.53 -3.38
N GLU A 63 2.53 11.32 -3.57
CA GLU A 63 3.16 11.09 -4.88
C GLU A 63 2.78 12.11 -5.98
N GLY A 64 2.78 13.41 -5.62
CA GLY A 64 2.57 14.53 -6.55
C GLY A 64 1.11 14.84 -6.85
N ALA A 65 0.18 14.37 -6.02
CA ALA A 65 -1.21 14.76 -6.08
C ALA A 65 -1.85 14.79 -4.69
N ARG A 66 -2.92 15.56 -4.57
CA ARG A 66 -3.83 15.52 -3.43
C ARG A 66 -4.98 14.57 -3.71
N TRP A 67 -5.19 13.60 -2.82
CA TRP A 67 -6.18 12.54 -2.99
C TRP A 67 -7.29 12.67 -1.95
N ARG A 68 -8.52 12.35 -2.35
CA ARG A 68 -9.69 12.32 -1.47
C ARG A 68 -10.63 11.19 -1.86
N LEU A 69 -11.11 10.45 -0.85
CA LEU A 69 -12.23 9.53 -1.04
C LEU A 69 -13.54 10.33 -0.98
N LEU A 70 -14.37 10.20 -2.01
CA LEU A 70 -15.68 10.85 -2.04
C LEU A 70 -16.76 9.95 -1.45
N ASN A 71 -16.87 8.72 -1.94
CA ASN A 71 -17.83 7.75 -1.42
C ASN A 71 -17.46 6.31 -1.82
N ILE A 72 -18.16 5.37 -1.19
CA ILE A 72 -18.18 3.96 -1.56
C ILE A 72 -19.64 3.58 -1.78
N THR A 73 -19.95 2.99 -2.92
CA THR A 73 -21.31 2.56 -3.26
C THR A 73 -21.32 1.10 -3.65
N GLN A 74 -22.37 0.38 -3.25
CA GLN A 74 -22.63 -0.95 -3.76
C GLN A 74 -23.29 -0.87 -5.14
N ARG A 75 -22.89 -1.75 -6.05
CA ARG A 75 -23.54 -1.94 -7.34
C ARG A 75 -24.09 -3.35 -7.46
N ASP A 76 -25.30 -3.43 -7.98
CA ASP A 76 -25.92 -4.71 -8.32
C ASP A 76 -25.59 -5.08 -9.77
N GLN A 77 -25.21 -6.33 -9.99
CA GLN A 77 -24.98 -6.91 -11.31
C GLN A 77 -25.64 -8.30 -11.36
N ARG A 78 -26.46 -8.53 -12.41
CA ARG A 78 -27.30 -9.72 -12.53
C ARG A 78 -26.52 -11.04 -12.69
N ASP A 79 -25.30 -10.96 -13.21
CA ASP A 79 -24.49 -12.14 -13.57
C ASP A 79 -23.36 -12.44 -12.56
N LEU A 80 -23.48 -11.91 -11.33
CA LEU A 80 -22.51 -12.13 -10.28
C LEU A 80 -22.89 -13.35 -9.44
N ARG A 81 -21.88 -14.09 -8.94
CA ARG A 81 -22.11 -15.14 -7.94
C ARG A 81 -22.88 -14.59 -6.72
N GLU A 82 -23.75 -15.41 -6.16
CA GLU A 82 -24.64 -15.01 -5.06
C GLU A 82 -23.91 -14.64 -3.76
N ASP A 83 -22.68 -15.11 -3.57
CA ASP A 83 -21.81 -14.82 -2.43
C ASP A 83 -20.93 -13.59 -2.62
N ALA A 84 -21.04 -12.88 -3.74
CA ALA A 84 -20.25 -11.72 -4.05
C ALA A 84 -21.11 -10.45 -4.25
N MET A 85 -20.46 -9.30 -4.12
CA MET A 85 -21.01 -7.99 -4.44
C MET A 85 -19.93 -7.07 -5.00
N ILE A 86 -20.35 -6.05 -5.73
CA ILE A 86 -19.45 -5.05 -6.31
C ILE A 86 -19.50 -3.80 -5.45
N LEU A 87 -18.33 -3.34 -5.03
CA LEU A 87 -18.17 -2.04 -4.42
C LEU A 87 -17.44 -1.12 -5.38
N VAL A 88 -17.92 0.10 -5.51
CA VAL A 88 -17.30 1.15 -6.31
C VAL A 88 -16.89 2.27 -5.36
N ALA A 89 -15.58 2.48 -5.23
CA ALA A 89 -15.05 3.65 -4.56
C ALA A 89 -14.84 4.76 -5.59
N ARG A 90 -15.39 5.93 -5.31
CA ARG A 90 -15.16 7.14 -6.10
C ARG A 90 -14.12 8.01 -5.42
N PHE A 91 -13.12 8.40 -6.18
CA PHE A 91 -12.04 9.24 -5.71
C PHE A 91 -12.03 10.55 -6.48
N GLU A 92 -11.50 11.56 -5.80
CA GLU A 92 -11.04 12.79 -6.41
C GLU A 92 -9.54 12.87 -6.22
N LEU A 93 -8.84 13.27 -7.26
CA LEU A 93 -7.45 13.70 -7.15
C LEU A 93 -7.26 15.07 -7.78
N ILE A 94 -6.33 15.83 -7.26
CA ILE A 94 -5.87 17.10 -7.84
C ILE A 94 -4.37 16.94 -8.05
N ALA A 95 -3.93 16.95 -9.31
CA ALA A 95 -2.53 16.78 -9.65
C ALA A 95 -1.73 18.06 -9.34
N ASP A 96 -0.55 17.93 -8.76
CA ASP A 96 0.38 19.04 -8.57
C ASP A 96 1.01 19.46 -9.91
N GLU A 97 1.58 20.65 -9.96
CA GLU A 97 2.37 21.09 -11.12
C GLU A 97 3.55 20.13 -11.37
N GLY A 98 3.73 19.74 -12.64
CA GLY A 98 4.78 18.81 -13.06
C GLY A 98 4.45 17.32 -12.88
N THR A 99 3.33 16.97 -12.26
CA THR A 99 2.88 15.59 -12.15
C THR A 99 2.22 15.11 -13.45
N SER A 100 2.81 14.11 -14.11
CA SER A 100 2.29 13.56 -15.37
C SER A 100 1.19 12.51 -15.14
N ALA A 101 0.27 12.39 -16.11
CA ALA A 101 -0.70 11.30 -16.20
C ALA A 101 -0.06 9.91 -16.11
N LYS A 102 1.08 9.72 -16.78
CA LYS A 102 1.87 8.48 -16.72
C LYS A 102 2.28 8.14 -15.29
N ASN A 103 2.72 9.12 -14.51
CA ASN A 103 3.09 8.91 -13.11
C ASN A 103 1.86 8.51 -12.29
N LEU A 104 0.74 9.22 -12.45
CA LEU A 104 -0.52 8.93 -11.76
C LEU A 104 -1.09 7.56 -12.11
N ASN A 105 -0.93 7.10 -13.35
CA ASN A 105 -1.33 5.78 -13.81
C ASN A 105 -0.50 4.61 -13.23
N ARG A 106 0.58 4.90 -12.50
CA ARG A 106 1.27 3.88 -11.67
C ARG A 106 0.47 3.53 -10.42
N CYS A 107 -0.60 4.27 -10.12
CA CYS A 107 -1.47 3.94 -9.01
C CYS A 107 -2.04 2.53 -9.16
N LYS A 108 -2.26 1.92 -8.01
CA LYS A 108 -3.02 0.71 -7.80
C LYS A 108 -3.95 0.98 -6.64
N SER A 109 -5.03 0.22 -6.60
CA SER A 109 -6.00 0.35 -5.56
C SER A 109 -6.45 -1.02 -5.08
N ARG A 110 -6.77 -1.07 -3.79
CA ARG A 110 -7.37 -2.21 -3.12
C ARG A 110 -8.33 -1.69 -2.05
N ILE A 111 -9.18 -2.56 -1.54
CA ILE A 111 -10.03 -2.25 -0.40
C ILE A 111 -9.75 -3.28 0.70
N SER A 112 -9.62 -2.82 1.94
CA SER A 112 -9.33 -3.68 3.09
C SER A 112 -10.40 -3.62 4.17
N ASP A 113 -10.48 -4.66 4.99
CA ASP A 113 -11.31 -4.67 6.19
C ASP A 113 -10.47 -4.48 7.46
N ALA A 114 -11.13 -4.30 8.60
CA ALA A 114 -10.47 -4.16 9.90
C ALA A 114 -9.65 -5.40 10.33
N ARG A 115 -9.83 -6.56 9.67
CA ARG A 115 -9.10 -7.80 9.93
C ARG A 115 -7.84 -7.92 9.07
N GLY A 116 -7.58 -6.95 8.19
CA GLY A 116 -6.43 -6.94 7.29
C GLY A 116 -6.62 -7.79 6.04
N ARG A 117 -7.83 -8.31 5.78
CA ARG A 117 -8.13 -8.92 4.46
C ARG A 117 -8.27 -7.79 3.45
N TYR A 118 -7.80 -8.02 2.22
CA TYR A 118 -7.91 -7.04 1.15
C TYR A 118 -8.32 -7.68 -0.17
N TRP A 119 -8.92 -6.85 -1.01
CA TRP A 119 -9.34 -7.20 -2.37
C TRP A 119 -8.82 -6.12 -3.30
N GLU A 120 -8.08 -6.53 -4.33
CA GLU A 120 -7.60 -5.61 -5.35
C GLU A 120 -8.74 -5.20 -6.29
N VAL A 121 -8.53 -4.11 -7.02
CA VAL A 121 -9.38 -3.77 -8.17
C VAL A 121 -9.46 -4.98 -9.09
N ALA A 122 -10.60 -5.17 -9.75
CA ALA A 122 -10.83 -6.31 -10.63
C ALA A 122 -10.69 -5.96 -12.13
N PRO A 123 -9.52 -5.51 -12.63
CA PRO A 123 -9.38 -4.93 -13.97
C PRO A 123 -9.63 -5.93 -15.12
N PHE A 124 -9.51 -7.24 -14.86
CA PHE A 124 -9.61 -8.30 -15.89
C PHE A 124 -10.82 -9.21 -15.75
N SER A 125 -11.71 -8.96 -14.79
CA SER A 125 -12.77 -9.91 -14.42
C SER A 125 -13.98 -9.91 -15.37
N GLY A 126 -13.93 -9.20 -16.51
CA GLY A 126 -15.10 -9.00 -17.38
C GLY A 126 -16.22 -8.17 -16.73
N LEU A 127 -15.98 -7.69 -15.51
CA LEU A 127 -16.87 -6.91 -14.67
C LEU A 127 -16.92 -5.48 -15.24
N ARG A 128 -17.67 -5.31 -16.33
CA ARG A 128 -17.93 -4.01 -16.93
C ARG A 128 -18.93 -3.27 -16.04
N VAL A 129 -18.43 -2.70 -14.94
CA VAL A 129 -19.18 -1.69 -14.21
C VAL A 129 -19.32 -0.49 -15.15
N LYS A 130 -20.53 -0.27 -15.66
CA LYS A 130 -20.81 0.91 -16.48
C LYS A 130 -20.63 2.14 -15.60
N SER A 131 -19.58 2.90 -15.86
CA SER A 131 -19.35 4.21 -15.26
C SER A 131 -19.06 5.22 -16.35
N GLU A 132 -19.51 6.45 -16.11
CA GLU A 132 -19.12 7.62 -16.92
C GLU A 132 -17.75 8.14 -16.50
N LEU A 133 -17.23 7.70 -15.35
CA LEU A 133 -15.93 8.08 -14.85
C LEU A 133 -14.84 7.10 -15.31
N PRO A 134 -13.61 7.58 -15.51
CA PRO A 134 -12.45 6.74 -15.77
C PRO A 134 -12.20 5.70 -14.67
N ASP A 135 -11.62 4.57 -15.06
CA ASP A 135 -11.22 3.46 -14.18
C ASP A 135 -9.72 3.50 -13.80
N SER A 136 -9.01 4.55 -14.20
CA SER A 136 -7.60 4.74 -13.90
C SER A 136 -7.35 6.11 -13.25
N CYS A 137 -6.32 6.23 -12.42
CA CYS A 137 -6.11 7.46 -11.67
C CYS A 137 -5.64 8.61 -12.56
N GLY A 138 -4.78 8.34 -13.54
CA GLY A 138 -4.08 9.37 -14.31
C GLY A 138 -4.62 9.58 -15.73
N SER A 139 -5.54 8.76 -16.22
CA SER A 139 -6.15 9.00 -17.52
C SER A 139 -7.52 8.35 -17.67
N GLY A 140 -8.24 8.74 -18.71
CA GLY A 140 -9.50 8.15 -19.12
C GLY A 140 -9.61 8.09 -20.63
N ARG A 141 -10.72 7.53 -21.12
CA ARG A 141 -11.08 7.61 -22.54
C ARG A 141 -12.26 8.56 -22.71
N GLY A 142 -12.06 9.59 -23.52
CA GLY A 142 -13.12 10.49 -23.96
C GLY A 142 -13.88 9.96 -25.18
N PRO A 143 -14.77 10.78 -25.76
CA PRO A 143 -15.43 10.48 -27.02
C PRO A 143 -14.40 10.16 -28.11
N ASN A 144 -14.70 9.17 -28.96
CA ASN A 144 -13.82 8.72 -30.05
C ASN A 144 -12.48 8.10 -29.60
N PHE A 145 -12.43 7.53 -28.39
CA PHE A 145 -11.24 6.84 -27.84
C PHE A 145 -10.02 7.74 -27.63
N THR A 146 -10.21 9.07 -27.54
CA THR A 146 -9.14 9.98 -27.17
C THR A 146 -8.75 9.79 -25.71
N THR A 147 -7.45 9.83 -25.42
CA THR A 147 -6.99 9.85 -24.03
C THR A 147 -7.28 11.23 -23.43
N ILE A 148 -7.95 11.24 -22.29
CA ILE A 148 -8.14 12.43 -21.45
C ILE A 148 -7.29 12.29 -20.20
N GLU A 149 -6.68 13.38 -19.76
CA GLU A 149 -5.71 13.41 -18.66
C GLU A 149 -6.09 14.49 -17.65
N PRO A 150 -5.74 14.32 -16.36
CA PRO A 150 -5.95 15.33 -15.33
C PRO A 150 -5.12 16.58 -15.64
N GLU A 151 -5.79 17.73 -15.64
CA GLU A 151 -5.12 19.02 -15.70
C GLU A 151 -4.57 19.38 -14.30
N PRO A 152 -3.33 19.87 -14.19
CA PRO A 152 -2.77 20.31 -12.92
C PRO A 152 -3.66 21.33 -12.21
N GLY A 153 -3.82 21.17 -10.89
CA GLY A 153 -4.65 22.04 -10.05
C GLY A 153 -6.17 21.88 -10.22
N LYS A 154 -6.65 21.06 -11.18
CA LYS A 154 -8.08 20.79 -11.36
C LYS A 154 -8.49 19.44 -10.76
N PRO A 155 -9.72 19.33 -10.22
CA PRO A 155 -10.24 18.04 -9.79
C PRO A 155 -10.37 17.05 -10.94
N TRP A 156 -9.85 15.85 -10.73
CA TRP A 156 -10.02 14.69 -11.57
C TRP A 156 -10.75 13.60 -10.80
N LEU A 157 -11.88 13.14 -11.34
CA LEU A 157 -12.71 12.12 -10.73
C LEU A 157 -12.50 10.79 -11.43
N PHE A 158 -12.34 9.73 -10.66
CA PHE A 158 -12.24 8.37 -11.18
C PHE A 158 -12.88 7.38 -10.21
N GLU A 159 -13.17 6.19 -10.70
CA GLU A 159 -13.79 5.12 -9.93
C GLU A 159 -12.94 3.85 -9.95
N GLN A 160 -12.99 3.12 -8.84
CA GLN A 160 -12.33 1.83 -8.71
C GLN A 160 -13.36 0.81 -8.23
N ALA A 161 -13.49 -0.28 -8.98
CA ALA A 161 -14.44 -1.35 -8.70
C ALA A 161 -13.74 -2.56 -8.07
N TYR A 162 -14.32 -3.05 -6.97
CA TYR A 162 -13.84 -4.20 -6.22
C TYR A 162 -14.92 -5.27 -6.19
N LEU A 163 -14.50 -6.51 -6.37
CA LEU A 163 -15.33 -7.68 -6.14
C LEU A 163 -15.04 -8.22 -4.75
N VAL A 164 -16.03 -8.14 -3.86
CA VAL A 164 -15.88 -8.53 -2.45
C VAL A 164 -16.97 -9.52 -2.02
N PRO A 165 -16.76 -10.30 -0.95
CA PRO A 165 -17.81 -11.13 -0.38
C PRO A 165 -19.05 -10.31 0.00
N ARG A 166 -20.23 -10.88 -0.25
CA ARG A 166 -21.50 -10.30 0.16
C ARG A 166 -21.61 -10.29 1.69
N GLY A 167 -22.28 -9.28 2.23
CA GLY A 167 -22.50 -9.14 3.68
C GLY A 167 -21.42 -8.36 4.43
N LEU A 168 -20.39 -7.86 3.74
CA LEU A 168 -19.50 -6.85 4.31
C LEU A 168 -20.22 -5.48 4.36
N ASP A 169 -20.05 -4.73 5.45
CA ASP A 169 -20.56 -3.36 5.54
C ASP A 169 -19.59 -2.39 4.84
N PRO A 170 -20.00 -1.69 3.76
CA PRO A 170 -19.15 -0.71 3.08
C PRO A 170 -18.57 0.37 3.99
N LYS A 171 -19.26 0.71 5.10
CA LYS A 171 -18.78 1.69 6.09
C LYS A 171 -17.64 1.19 6.96
N THR A 172 -17.29 -0.09 6.88
CA THR A 172 -16.17 -0.68 7.61
C THR A 172 -14.96 -0.94 6.72
N LEU A 173 -15.14 -0.81 5.41
CA LEU A 173 -14.14 -1.09 4.41
C LEU A 173 -13.33 0.16 4.08
N ARG A 174 -12.02 -0.01 3.94
CA ARG A 174 -11.06 1.08 3.79
C ARG A 174 -10.43 0.99 2.42
N PRO A 175 -10.81 1.85 1.47
CA PRO A 175 -10.14 1.93 0.18
C PRO A 175 -8.70 2.40 0.38
N GLU A 176 -7.81 1.90 -0.46
CA GLU A 176 -6.38 2.15 -0.37
C GLU A 176 -5.84 2.51 -1.75
N ILE A 177 -4.91 3.48 -1.77
CA ILE A 177 -4.20 3.90 -2.98
C ILE A 177 -2.71 3.76 -2.71
N TYR A 178 -2.02 3.03 -3.57
CA TYR A 178 -0.58 2.86 -3.52
C TYR A 178 0.00 2.96 -4.93
N MET A 179 1.27 3.32 -5.03
CA MET A 179 1.99 3.31 -6.30
C MET A 179 3.18 2.38 -6.20
N PHE A 180 3.53 1.73 -7.31
CA PHE A 180 4.80 1.03 -7.41
C PHE A 180 5.78 1.95 -8.11
N SER A 181 6.80 2.42 -7.39
CA SER A 181 7.91 3.14 -8.01
C SER A 181 9.20 2.99 -7.19
N MET A 182 10.31 2.75 -7.89
CA MET A 182 11.66 2.87 -7.33
C MET A 182 11.98 4.32 -6.93
N GLU A 183 11.22 5.28 -7.46
CA GLU A 183 11.38 6.72 -7.25
C GLU A 183 10.49 7.25 -6.12
N GLN A 184 9.73 6.39 -5.43
CA GLN A 184 8.89 6.84 -4.31
C GLN A 184 9.75 7.53 -3.26
N ARG A 185 9.24 8.65 -2.73
CA ARG A 185 9.93 9.38 -1.65
C ARG A 185 10.08 8.50 -0.41
N ARG A 186 9.12 7.61 -0.17
CA ARG A 186 9.09 6.63 0.91
C ARG A 186 8.50 5.30 0.41
N PRO A 187 9.33 4.35 -0.04
CA PRO A 187 8.87 3.07 -0.58
C PRO A 187 7.94 2.33 0.39
N GLY A 188 6.77 1.93 -0.09
CA GLY A 188 5.80 1.14 0.68
C GLY A 188 4.83 1.96 1.52
N ASP A 189 4.91 3.30 1.46
CA ASP A 189 3.86 4.17 1.97
C ASP A 189 2.64 4.09 1.03
N TYR A 190 1.45 4.06 1.61
CA TYR A 190 0.17 4.03 0.87
C TYR A 190 -0.91 4.82 1.60
N LEU A 191 -1.88 5.36 0.88
CA LEU A 191 -3.03 6.00 1.47
C LEU A 191 -4.07 4.95 1.89
N ARG A 192 -4.62 5.09 3.09
CA ARG A 192 -5.75 4.31 3.57
C ARG A 192 -6.88 5.23 4.03
N PHE A 193 -8.01 5.17 3.34
CA PHE A 193 -9.11 6.08 3.56
C PHE A 193 -10.15 5.49 4.52
N MET A 194 -10.58 6.30 5.49
CA MET A 194 -11.71 5.97 6.35
C MET A 194 -13.02 6.31 5.63
N PRO A 195 -13.96 5.36 5.50
CA PRO A 195 -15.20 5.52 4.74
C PRO A 195 -16.25 6.43 5.39
#